data_AF-A0A2V6WS63-F1
#
_entry.id   AF-A0A2V6WS63-F1
#
_cell.length_a   1.000
_cell.length_b   1.000
_cell.length_c   1.000
_cell.angle_alpha   90.00
_cell.angle_beta   90.00
_cell.angle_gamma   90.00
#
_symmetry.space_group_name_H-M   'P 1'
#
loop_
_entity.id
_entity.type
_entity.pdbx_description
1 polymer ?
#
loop_
_entity_poly.entity_id
_entity_poly.type
_entity_poly.pdbx_seq_one_letter_code
_entity_poly.pdbx_strand_id
1 'polypeptide(L)' 'TQGLLRSIPRIDLAATQKQKLEAIPGTVPTLRGDIKPGCRFAPRCALAKPMHFDNTPPLKEVRPGHKVACFLY' A
#
# COMPACT_ATOMS: atom_id res chain seq x y z
N THR A 1 -1.62 -4.02 -4.36
CA THR A 1 -0.51 -3.04 -4.52
C THR A 1 -0.85 -2.05 -5.62
N GLN A 2 -1.71 -1.06 -5.33
CA GLN A 2 -2.15 -0.08 -6.34
C GLN A 2 -1.17 1.09 -6.49
N GLY A 3 -0.60 1.59 -5.38
CA GLY A 3 0.32 2.73 -5.41
C GLY A 3 1.54 2.50 -6.31
N LEU A 4 2.17 1.32 -6.24
CA LEU A 4 3.32 0.99 -7.08
C LEU A 4 2.97 1.03 -8.57
N LEU A 5 1.82 0.47 -8.96
CA LEU A 5 1.36 0.46 -10.35
C LEU A 5 1.12 1.88 -10.89
N ARG A 6 0.66 2.80 -10.04
CA ARG A 6 0.46 4.21 -10.40
C ARG A 6 1.75 5.04 -10.47
N SER A 7 2.82 4.59 -9.80
CA SER A 7 4.13 5.23 -9.86
C SER A 7 4.99 4.75 -11.04
N ILE A 8 4.49 3.84 -11.89
CA ILE A 8 5.23 3.37 -13.07
C ILE A 8 5.14 4.42 -14.21
N PRO A 9 6.27 4.94 -14.72
CA PRO A 9 6.26 5.87 -15.83
C PRO A 9 5.79 5.22 -17.13
N ARG A 10 4.93 5.94 -17.86
CA ARG A 10 4.44 5.55 -19.19
C ARG A 10 5.31 6.17 -20.28
N ILE A 11 6.32 5.42 -20.72
CA ILE A 11 7.33 5.87 -21.70
C ILE A 11 6.68 6.16 -23.06
N ASP A 12 5.65 5.39 -23.44
CA ASP A 12 4.85 5.54 -24.66
C ASP A 12 4.11 6.89 -24.73
N LEU A 13 3.75 7.45 -23.58
CA LEU A 13 3.02 8.72 -23.48
C LEU A 13 3.93 9.90 -23.11
N ALA A 14 5.18 9.65 -22.73
CA ALA A 14 6.08 10.67 -22.19
C ALA A 14 6.44 11.80 -23.18
N ALA A 15 6.40 11.51 -24.49
CA ALA A 15 6.71 12.49 -25.54
C ALA A 15 5.55 13.46 -25.83
N THR A 16 4.31 13.05 -25.57
CA THR A 16 3.08 13.78 -25.94
C THR A 16 2.25 14.23 -24.75
N GLN A 17 2.37 13.58 -23.59
CA GLN A 17 1.64 13.90 -22.37
C GLN A 17 2.58 13.88 -21.16
N LYS A 18 2.83 15.05 -20.57
CA LYS A 18 3.48 15.15 -19.27
C LYS A 18 2.46 14.86 -18.15
N GLN A 19 2.19 13.59 -17.88
CA GLN A 19 1.40 13.20 -16.71
C GLN A 19 2.24 13.29 -15.43
N LYS A 20 1.69 13.93 -14.40
CA LYS A 20 2.29 13.95 -13.07
C LYS A 20 2.17 12.55 -12.46
N LEU A 21 3.30 11.93 -12.13
CA LEU A 21 3.30 10.65 -11.45
C LEU A 21 2.78 10.80 -10.02
N GLU A 22 1.88 9.89 -9.62
CA GLU A 22 1.46 9.79 -8.23
C GLU A 22 2.59 9.16 -7.42
N ALA A 23 3.22 9.96 -6.57
CA ALA A 23 4.17 9.47 -5.58
C ALA A 23 3.40 8.77 -4.45
N ILE A 24 3.90 7.60 -4.03
CA ILE A 24 3.39 6.94 -2.82
C ILE A 24 3.82 7.79 -1.62
N PRO A 25 2.89 8.35 -0.83
CA PRO A 25 3.25 9.20 0.30
C PRO A 25 3.94 8.39 1.40
N GLY A 26 4.76 9.06 2.21
CA GLY A 26 5.43 8.51 3.39
C GLY A 26 6.67 7.67 3.08
N THR A 27 7.32 7.21 4.15
CA THR A 27 8.59 6.45 4.08
C THR A 27 8.37 5.01 4.51
N VAL A 28 9.21 4.09 4.03
CA VAL A 28 9.22 2.71 4.54
C VAL A 28 9.68 2.75 6.00
N PRO A 29 8.89 2.22 6.96
CA PRO A 29 9.29 2.18 8.37
C PRO A 29 10.53 1.30 8.56
N THR A 30 11.35 1.64 9.54
CA THR A 30 12.54 0.85 9.89
C THR A 30 12.13 -0.51 10.43
N LEU A 31 12.83 -1.57 10.02
CA LEU A 31 12.61 -2.93 10.55
C LEU A 31 13.27 -3.17 11.92
N ARG A 32 14.02 -2.19 12.44
CA ARG A 32 14.62 -2.23 13.77
C ARG A 32 13.66 -1.57 14.77
N GLY A 33 13.13 -2.34 15.71
CA GLY A 33 12.28 -1.87 16.80
C GLY A 33 10.93 -2.59 16.91
N ASP A 34 10.18 -2.29 17.97
CA ASP A 34 8.84 -2.81 18.21
C ASP A 34 7.88 -2.32 17.12
N ILE A 35 7.34 -3.27 16.36
CA ILE A 35 6.30 -2.98 15.37
C ILE A 35 5.04 -2.60 16.16
N LYS A 36 4.68 -1.31 16.13
CA LYS A 36 3.43 -0.85 16.71
C LYS A 36 2.27 -1.67 16.14
N PRO A 37 1.26 -2.04 16.97
CA PRO A 37 0.05 -2.68 16.48
C PRO A 37 -0.59 -1.82 15.39
N GLY A 38 -1.15 -2.47 14.36
CA GLY A 38 -1.66 -1.75 13.19
C GLY A 38 -1.22 -2.35 11.85
N CYS A 39 -1.93 -2.00 10.79
CA CYS A 39 -1.54 -2.31 9.43
C CYS A 39 -0.27 -1.54 9.06
N ARG A 40 0.80 -2.26 8.71
CA ARG A 40 2.09 -1.69 8.27
C ARG A 40 1.99 -0.76 7.04
N PHE A 41 0.91 -0.88 6.29
CA PHE A 41 0.65 -0.05 5.12
C PHE A 41 -0.25 1.16 5.42
N ALA A 42 -0.89 1.24 6.59
CA ALA A 42 -1.84 2.31 6.93
C ALA A 42 -1.29 3.73 6.69
N PRO A 43 -0.03 4.07 7.04
CA PRO A 43 0.51 5.41 6.80
C PRO A 43 0.63 5.80 5.31
N ARG A 44 0.58 4.82 4.40
CA ARG A 44 0.80 5.00 2.95
C ARG A 44 -0.36 4.46 2.10
N CYS A 45 -1.44 4.01 2.74
CA CYS A 45 -2.59 3.40 2.08
C CYS A 45 -3.68 4.45 1.91
N ALA A 46 -4.06 4.76 0.67
CA ALA A 46 -5.13 5.71 0.36
C ALA A 46 -6.52 5.25 0.85
N LEU A 47 -6.67 3.98 1.21
CA LEU A 47 -7.91 3.40 1.73
C LEU A 47 -7.89 3.21 3.26
N ALA A 48 -6.85 3.71 3.94
CA ALA A 48 -6.73 3.59 5.39
C ALA A 48 -7.85 4.35 6.10
N LYS A 49 -8.37 3.74 7.16
CA LYS A 49 -9.32 4.30 8.12
C LYS A 49 -8.67 4.28 9.51
N PRO A 50 -9.16 5.05 10.51
CA PRO A 50 -8.57 5.09 11.85
C PRO A 50 -8.25 3.71 12.45
N MET A 51 -9.18 2.76 12.34
CA MET A 51 -8.98 1.36 12.81
C MET A 51 -7.73 0.66 12.27
N HIS A 52 -7.26 1.02 11.06
CA HIS A 52 -6.08 0.40 10.45
C HIS A 52 -4.78 0.78 11.15
N PHE A 53 -4.76 1.87 11.93
CA PHE A 53 -3.58 2.29 12.69
C PHE A 53 -3.46 1.58 14.03
N ASP A 54 -4.56 1.04 14.55
CA ASP A 54 -4.61 0.39 15.87
C ASP A 54 -4.65 -1.14 15.79
N ASN A 55 -5.12 -1.69 14.66
CA ASN A 55 -5.37 -3.13 14.51
C ASN A 55 -4.58 -3.74 13.35
N THR A 56 -4.05 -4.94 13.58
CA THR A 56 -3.36 -5.73 12.55
C THR A 56 -4.37 -6.63 11.83
N PRO A 57 -4.48 -6.57 10.48
CA PRO A 57 -5.41 -7.43 9.77
C PRO A 57 -4.96 -8.90 9.84
N PRO A 58 -5.89 -9.85 10.03
CA PRO A 58 -5.55 -11.27 10.00
C PRO A 58 -5.15 -11.70 8.58
N LEU A 59 -4.30 -12.74 8.49
CA LEU A 59 -3.99 -13.36 7.21
C LEU A 59 -5.13 -14.30 6.81
N LYS A 60 -5.82 -13.98 5.73
CA LYS A 60 -6.98 -14.72 5.20
C LYS A 60 -6.69 -15.24 3.80
N GLU A 61 -7.18 -16.44 3.48
CA GLU A 61 -7.16 -16.96 2.12
C GLU A 61 -8.37 -16.45 1.33
N VAL A 62 -8.12 -15.82 0.18
CA VAL A 62 -9.17 -15.23 -0.67
C VAL A 62 -9.45 -16.07 -1.92
N ARG A 63 -8.48 -16.89 -2.32
CA ARG A 63 -8.54 -17.91 -3.39
C ARG A 63 -7.53 -19.01 -3.07
N PRO A 64 -7.70 -20.24 -3.60
CA PRO A 64 -6.74 -21.32 -3.37
C PRO A 64 -5.29 -20.88 -3.63
N GLY A 65 -4.45 -20.95 -2.61
CA GLY A 65 -3.04 -20.55 -2.66
C GLY A 65 -2.78 -19.04 -2.59
N HIS A 66 -3.80 -18.19 -2.47
CA HIS A 66 -3.69 -16.74 -2.41
C HIS A 66 -4.17 -16.21 -1.05
N LYS A 67 -3.21 -15.75 -0.23
CA LYS A 67 -3.48 -15.16 1.09
C LYS A 67 -3.27 -13.65 1.10
N VAL A 68 -4.10 -12.95 1.84
CA VAL A 68 -4.11 -11.49 1.98
C VAL A 68 -4.24 -11.11 3.46
N ALA A 69 -3.50 -10.11 3.90
CA ALA A 69 -3.64 -9.48 5.21
C ALA A 69 -4.07 -8.01 5.02
N CYS A 70 -5.36 -7.80 4.75
CA CYS A 70 -5.95 -6.48 4.49
C CYS A 70 -7.40 -6.47 4.96
N PHE A 71 -7.84 -5.42 5.66
CA PHE A 71 -9.20 -5.30 6.20
C PHE A 71 -10.30 -5.19 5.15
N LEU A 72 -9.95 -5.00 3.87
CA LEU A 72 -10.91 -4.88 2.76
C LEU A 72 -11.20 -6.23 2.06
N TYR A 73 -10.66 -7.34 2.58
CA TYR A 73 -10.74 -8.67 1.96
C TYR A 73 -11.13 -9.77 2.96
#